data_AF-A0A355B9D3-F1
#
_entry.id   AF-A0A355B9D3-F1
#
_cell.length_a   1.000
_cell.length_b   1.000
_cell.length_c   1.000
_cell.angle_alpha   90.00
_cell.angle_beta   90.00
_cell.angle_gamma   90.00
#
_symmetry.space_group_name_H-M   'P 1'
#
loop_
_entity.id
_entity.type
_entity.pdbx_description
1 polymer ?
#
loop_
_entity_poly.entity_id
_entity_poly.type
_entity_poly.pdbx_seq_one_letter_code
_entity_poly.pdbx_strand_id
1 'polypeptide(L)'
;SGWYPDYKVRFFNQKTATPSAAKVHQSIITTNEKKVSVHILHYGWDSFDQIIAKKNQYSTWHAQQLFDEGKRVGAMKPLINGLTAFVRCYFFKKGIFNGIDGITIALIQGFFSYMKYAKLLKLQRTQKLMNC
;
A
#
# COMPACT_ATOMS: atom_id res chain seq x y z
N SER A 1 -11.42 1.07 11.28
CA SER A 1 -10.15 1.24 10.54
C SER A 1 -9.60 -0.04 9.88
N GLY A 2 -9.85 -1.25 10.39
CA GLY A 2 -9.53 -2.52 9.70
C GLY A 2 -8.05 -2.93 9.74
N TRP A 3 -7.35 -2.54 10.81
CA TRP A 3 -5.93 -2.84 11.06
C TRP A 3 -5.72 -3.98 12.06
N TYR A 4 -6.81 -4.45 12.68
CA TYR A 4 -6.80 -5.50 13.69
C TYR A 4 -8.04 -6.39 13.51
N PRO A 5 -7.91 -7.72 13.67
CA PRO A 5 -6.66 -8.48 13.81
C PRO A 5 -5.89 -8.60 12.49
N ASP A 6 -4.57 -8.42 12.51
CA ASP A 6 -3.68 -8.64 11.36
C ASP A 6 -2.59 -9.67 11.73
N TYR A 7 -2.69 -10.88 11.17
CA TYR A 7 -1.73 -11.94 11.41
C TYR A 7 -0.50 -11.77 10.49
N LYS A 8 0.70 -11.78 11.07
CA LYS A 8 1.98 -11.67 10.36
C LYS A 8 3.00 -12.65 10.93
N VAL A 9 3.73 -13.34 10.06
CA VAL A 9 4.93 -14.08 10.45
C VAL A 9 6.01 -13.08 10.87
N ARG A 10 6.41 -13.10 12.15
CA ARG A 10 7.41 -12.19 12.72
C ARG A 10 8.74 -12.89 13.03
N PHE A 11 8.69 -14.17 13.36
CA PHE A 11 9.85 -14.99 13.68
C PHE A 11 9.89 -16.19 12.74
N PHE A 12 11.00 -16.35 12.02
CA PHE A 12 11.19 -17.44 11.06
C PHE A 12 12.66 -17.79 10.94
N ASN A 13 12.95 -19.07 10.64
CA ASN A 13 14.31 -19.54 10.39
C ASN A 13 14.67 -19.30 8.92
N GLN A 14 15.71 -18.49 8.67
CA GLN A 14 16.14 -18.13 7.31
C GLN A 14 16.63 -19.32 6.47
N LYS A 15 16.97 -20.46 7.10
CA LYS A 15 17.35 -21.70 6.40
C LYS A 15 16.15 -22.46 5.84
N THR A 16 14.96 -22.26 6.40
CA THR A 16 13.76 -23.06 6.08
C THR A 16 12.58 -22.21 5.60
N ALA A 17 12.69 -20.89 5.64
CA ALA A 17 11.66 -19.97 5.21
C ALA A 17 12.27 -18.78 4.49
N THR A 18 11.59 -18.28 3.46
CA THR A 18 12.10 -17.22 2.58
C THR A 18 11.05 -16.12 2.37
N PRO A 19 11.46 -14.85 2.22
CA PRO A 19 10.55 -13.80 1.77
C PRO A 19 10.04 -14.09 0.34
N SER A 20 8.78 -13.76 0.07
CA SER A 20 8.22 -13.86 -1.27
C SER A 20 8.86 -12.86 -2.24
N ALA A 21 8.84 -13.19 -3.53
CA ALA A 21 9.38 -12.34 -4.60
C ALA A 21 8.59 -11.04 -4.83
N ALA A 22 7.43 -10.87 -4.19
CA ALA A 22 6.60 -9.68 -4.34
C ALA A 22 7.33 -8.44 -3.78
N LYS A 23 7.42 -7.36 -4.55
CA LYS A 23 7.99 -6.08 -4.05
C LYS A 23 7.06 -5.37 -3.09
N VAL A 24 5.76 -5.64 -3.17
CA VAL A 24 4.75 -5.09 -2.26
C VAL A 24 3.96 -6.22 -1.62
N HIS A 25 3.62 -6.05 -0.33
CA HIS A 25 2.97 -7.09 0.49
C HIS A 25 3.78 -8.38 0.58
N GLN A 26 5.09 -8.27 0.84
CA GLN A 26 5.93 -9.42 1.13
C GLN A 26 5.33 -10.29 2.24
N SER A 27 5.35 -11.59 2.00
CA SER A 27 4.98 -12.64 2.93
C SER A 27 6.15 -13.58 3.11
N ILE A 28 6.18 -14.30 4.24
CA ILE A 28 7.16 -15.35 4.47
C ILE A 28 6.58 -16.66 3.94
N ILE A 29 7.28 -17.28 3.00
CA ILE A 29 6.97 -18.59 2.47
C ILE A 29 7.60 -19.61 3.43
N THR A 30 6.77 -20.42 4.06
CA THR A 30 7.17 -21.48 4.99
C THR A 30 6.23 -22.67 4.84
N THR A 31 6.72 -23.87 5.13
CA THR A 31 5.90 -25.10 5.15
C THR A 31 5.27 -25.35 6.52
N ASN A 32 5.80 -24.76 7.59
CA ASN A 32 5.29 -24.91 8.94
C ASN A 32 5.11 -23.52 9.59
N GLU A 33 3.86 -23.12 9.80
CA GLU A 33 3.48 -21.88 10.47
C GLU A 33 2.70 -22.22 11.74
N LYS A 34 3.12 -21.65 12.88
CA LYS A 34 2.38 -21.75 14.14
C LYS A 34 1.91 -20.37 14.58
N LYS A 35 0.60 -20.22 14.76
CA LYS A 35 0.01 -19.02 15.34
C LYS A 35 0.23 -19.04 16.85
N VAL A 36 0.65 -17.91 17.39
CA VAL A 36 0.81 -17.68 18.83
C VAL A 36 -0.26 -16.68 19.26
N SER A 37 -0.96 -16.95 20.35
CA SER A 37 -2.01 -16.07 20.91
C SER A 37 -1.39 -14.90 21.68
N VAL A 38 -0.57 -14.10 21.00
CA VAL A 38 0.10 -12.92 21.56
C VAL A 38 -0.22 -11.71 20.69
N HIS A 39 -0.49 -10.58 21.35
CA HIS A 39 -0.65 -9.29 20.71
C HIS A 39 0.68 -8.53 20.71
N ILE A 40 1.06 -7.99 19.56
CA ILE A 40 2.26 -7.16 19.41
C ILE A 40 1.81 -5.77 18.98
N LEU A 41 2.22 -4.74 19.72
CA LEU A 41 2.02 -3.35 19.31
C LEU A 41 2.91 -3.08 18.09
N HIS A 42 2.29 -2.65 16.98
CA HIS A 42 2.99 -2.33 15.75
C HIS A 42 2.93 -0.82 15.48
N TYR A 43 4.00 -0.11 15.84
CA TYR A 43 4.20 1.28 15.46
C TYR A 43 4.71 1.33 14.03
N GLY A 44 3.84 1.78 13.11
CA GLY A 44 4.11 1.75 11.66
C GLY A 44 4.98 2.91 11.15
N TRP A 45 5.04 4.00 11.91
CA TRP A 45 5.72 5.26 11.63
C TRP A 45 5.70 6.14 12.89
N ASP A 46 6.72 6.99 13.05
CA ASP A 46 6.82 7.92 14.19
C ASP A 46 6.61 9.40 13.80
N SER A 47 6.64 9.72 12.51
CA SER A 47 6.44 11.09 12.01
C SER A 47 5.69 11.16 10.68
N PHE A 48 5.20 12.36 10.34
CA PHE A 48 4.58 12.61 9.04
C PHE A 48 5.56 12.45 7.88
N ASP A 49 6.83 12.81 8.06
CA ASP A 49 7.86 12.60 7.03
C ASP A 49 8.05 11.11 6.72
N GLN A 50 8.11 10.28 7.77
CA GLN A 50 8.26 8.83 7.60
C GLN A 50 7.06 8.22 6.86
N ILE A 51 5.83 8.57 7.25
CA ILE A 51 4.64 8.01 6.59
C ILE A 51 4.54 8.49 5.14
N ILE A 52 4.84 9.75 4.85
CA ILE A 52 4.81 10.29 3.48
C ILE A 52 5.89 9.64 2.62
N ALA A 53 7.13 9.56 3.11
CA ALA A 53 8.24 8.90 2.41
C ALA A 53 7.90 7.44 2.07
N LYS A 54 7.38 6.70 3.05
CA LYS A 54 6.96 5.29 2.87
C LYS A 54 5.82 5.18 1.85
N LYS A 55 4.79 6.01 1.92
CA LYS A 55 3.68 6.02 0.93
C LYS A 55 4.19 6.39 -0.46
N ASN A 56 5.14 7.31 -0.58
CA ASN A 56 5.74 7.65 -1.85
C ASN A 56 6.51 6.46 -2.46
N GLN A 57 7.35 5.79 -1.67
CA GLN A 57 8.07 4.59 -2.10
C GLN A 57 7.12 3.45 -2.52
N TYR A 58 6.13 3.14 -1.67
CA TYR A 58 5.18 2.06 -1.93
C TYR A 58 4.30 2.33 -3.16
N SER A 59 3.92 3.58 -3.40
CA SER A 59 3.13 3.93 -4.59
C SER A 59 3.96 3.74 -5.87
N THR A 60 5.27 3.97 -5.82
CA THR A 60 6.19 3.64 -6.93
C THR A 60 6.25 2.15 -7.16
N TRP A 61 6.48 1.35 -6.11
CA TRP A 61 6.56 -0.11 -6.24
C TRP A 61 5.28 -0.72 -6.77
N HIS A 62 4.12 -0.29 -6.28
CA HIS A 62 2.83 -0.74 -6.81
C HIS A 62 2.62 -0.33 -8.27
N ALA A 63 3.01 0.90 -8.64
CA ALA A 63 2.88 1.36 -10.02
C ALA A 63 3.72 0.49 -10.96
N GLN A 64 4.96 0.19 -10.57
CA GLN A 64 5.85 -0.68 -11.33
C GLN A 64 5.30 -2.10 -11.42
N GLN A 65 4.87 -2.68 -10.30
CA GLN A 65 4.28 -4.02 -10.29
C GLN A 65 3.06 -4.12 -11.22
N LEU A 66 2.14 -3.15 -11.16
CA LEU A 66 0.98 -3.13 -12.07
C LEU A 66 1.41 -2.99 -13.53
N PHE A 67 2.46 -2.21 -13.79
CA PHE A 67 2.98 -2.03 -15.14
C PHE A 67 3.58 -3.34 -15.69
N ASP A 68 4.37 -4.04 -14.87
CA ASP A 68 5.01 -5.33 -15.15
C ASP A 68 3.98 -6.45 -15.35
N GLU A 69 2.87 -6.42 -14.59
CA GLU A 69 1.69 -7.28 -14.77
C GLU A 69 0.88 -6.95 -16.04
N GLY A 70 1.31 -5.98 -16.84
CA GLY A 70 0.63 -5.57 -18.08
C GLY A 70 -0.65 -4.77 -17.86
N LYS A 71 -0.96 -4.34 -16.62
CA LYS A 71 -2.16 -3.53 -16.37
C LYS A 71 -2.02 -2.18 -17.05
N ARG A 72 -3.12 -1.73 -17.66
CA ARG A 72 -3.22 -0.42 -18.31
C ARG A 72 -4.41 0.34 -17.76
N VAL A 73 -4.23 1.63 -17.53
CA VAL A 73 -5.25 2.53 -16.99
C VAL A 73 -5.36 3.81 -17.82
N GLY A 74 -6.56 4.40 -17.82
CA GLY A 74 -6.85 5.70 -18.45
C GLY A 74 -6.59 6.89 -17.53
N ALA A 75 -6.61 8.11 -18.10
CA ALA A 75 -6.26 9.35 -17.41
C ALA A 75 -7.12 9.67 -16.17
N MET A 76 -8.38 9.21 -16.13
CA MET A 76 -9.29 9.43 -15.00
C MET A 76 -9.10 8.44 -13.84
N LYS A 77 -8.39 7.33 -14.06
CA LYS A 77 -8.23 6.28 -13.04
C LYS A 77 -7.57 6.79 -11.74
N PRO A 78 -6.53 7.64 -11.76
CA PRO A 78 -5.93 8.18 -10.54
C PRO A 78 -6.92 8.97 -9.70
N LEU A 79 -7.69 9.88 -10.31
CA LEU A 79 -8.67 10.72 -9.61
C LEU A 79 -9.75 9.87 -8.97
N ILE A 80 -10.36 8.96 -9.74
CA ILE A 80 -11.42 8.07 -9.24
C ILE A 80 -10.91 7.24 -8.05
N ASN A 81 -9.74 6.60 -8.18
CA ASN A 81 -9.23 5.74 -7.10
C ASN A 81 -8.71 6.52 -5.90
N GLY A 82 -8.22 7.75 -6.09
CA GLY A 82 -7.85 8.66 -5.02
C GLY A 82 -9.08 9.03 -4.18
N LEU A 83 -10.15 9.48 -4.85
CA LEU A 83 -11.39 9.88 -4.19
C LEU A 83 -12.08 8.69 -3.52
N THR A 84 -12.20 7.55 -4.20
CA THR A 84 -12.78 6.34 -3.60
C THR A 84 -11.98 5.89 -2.37
N ALA A 85 -10.65 5.98 -2.40
CA ALA A 85 -9.82 5.63 -1.25
C ALA A 85 -10.02 6.60 -0.08
N PHE A 86 -10.10 7.90 -0.35
CA PHE A 86 -10.41 8.93 0.66
C PHE A 86 -11.78 8.68 1.30
N VAL A 87 -12.85 8.61 0.49
CA VAL A 87 -14.22 8.40 0.97
C VAL A 87 -14.31 7.12 1.80
N ARG A 88 -13.65 6.05 1.34
CA ARG A 88 -13.60 4.79 2.09
C ARG A 88 -12.83 4.87 3.39
N CYS A 89 -11.73 5.61 3.43
CA CYS A 89 -10.97 5.78 4.65
C CYS A 89 -11.72 6.67 5.66
N TYR A 90 -12.34 7.75 5.18
CA TYR A 90 -12.98 8.74 6.03
C TYR A 90 -14.35 8.28 6.54
N PHE A 91 -15.24 7.85 5.65
CA PHE A 91 -16.61 7.47 6.01
C PHE A 91 -16.71 5.98 6.37
N PHE A 92 -16.38 5.07 5.45
CA PHE A 92 -16.59 3.62 5.66
C PHE A 92 -15.69 3.03 6.76
N LYS A 93 -14.48 3.58 6.95
CA LYS A 93 -13.56 3.12 7.99
C LYS A 93 -13.67 3.88 9.32
N LYS A 94 -14.72 4.72 9.46
CA LYS A 94 -14.99 5.53 10.66
C LYS A 94 -13.87 6.54 10.98
N GLY A 95 -13.15 7.02 9.97
CA GLY A 95 -12.13 8.06 10.13
C GLY A 95 -12.70 9.38 10.66
N ILE A 96 -13.95 9.69 10.33
CA ILE A 96 -14.67 10.88 10.82
C ILE A 96 -14.70 10.99 12.36
N PHE A 97 -14.66 9.87 13.09
CA PHE A 97 -14.69 9.87 14.56
C PHE A 97 -13.34 10.21 15.19
N ASN A 98 -12.28 10.28 14.40
CA ASN A 98 -10.92 10.56 14.87
C ASN A 98 -10.51 12.03 14.64
N GLY A 99 -11.47 12.93 14.37
CA GLY A 99 -11.21 14.37 14.20
C GLY A 99 -10.15 14.68 13.14
N ILE A 100 -9.18 15.54 13.49
CA ILE A 100 -8.13 16.01 12.57
C ILE A 100 -7.19 14.88 12.11
N ASP A 101 -6.93 13.89 12.96
CA ASP A 101 -6.09 12.75 12.60
C ASP A 101 -6.81 11.84 11.60
N GLY A 102 -8.12 11.70 11.77
CA GLY A 102 -8.99 10.96 10.86
C GLY A 102 -8.98 11.49 9.43
N ILE A 103 -9.16 12.80 9.27
CA ILE A 103 -9.09 13.46 7.96
C ILE A 103 -7.66 13.41 7.40
N THR A 104 -6.64 13.63 8.23
CA THR A 104 -5.23 13.59 7.80
C THR A 104 -4.86 12.22 7.23
N ILE A 105 -5.21 11.13 7.94
CA ILE A 105 -4.96 9.76 7.45
C ILE A 105 -5.76 9.47 6.17
N ALA A 106 -7.01 9.94 6.09
CA ALA A 106 -7.82 9.76 4.89
C ALA A 106 -7.21 10.47 3.67
N LEU A 107 -6.70 11.70 3.85
CA LEU A 107 -6.00 12.47 2.81
C LEU A 107 -4.72 11.76 2.36
N ILE A 108 -3.88 11.31 3.30
CA ILE A 108 -2.66 10.54 2.99
C ILE A 108 -3.01 9.28 2.20
N GLN A 109 -4.08 8.57 2.60
CA GLN A 109 -4.50 7.34 1.92
C GLN A 109 -5.08 7.60 0.52
N GLY A 110 -5.83 8.69 0.34
CA GLY A 110 -6.33 9.15 -0.96
C GLY A 110 -5.18 9.54 -1.89
N PHE A 111 -4.25 10.36 -1.41
CA PHE A 111 -3.05 10.78 -2.14
C PHE A 111 -2.20 9.59 -2.56
N PHE A 112 -1.96 8.63 -1.66
CA PHE A 112 -1.25 7.40 -1.98
C PHE A 112 -1.90 6.60 -3.13
N SER A 113 -3.23 6.45 -3.08
CA SER A 113 -4.00 5.74 -4.11
C SER A 113 -3.93 6.47 -5.46
N TYR A 114 -4.06 7.80 -5.44
CA TYR A 114 -3.88 8.65 -6.62
C TYR A 114 -2.47 8.46 -7.22
N MET A 115 -1.42 8.64 -6.42
CA MET A 115 -0.04 8.59 -6.87
C MET A 115 0.35 7.24 -7.46
N LYS A 116 -0.19 6.14 -6.92
CA LYS A 116 -0.01 4.79 -7.48
C LYS A 116 -0.43 4.74 -8.96
N TYR A 117 -1.63 5.22 -9.29
CA TYR A 117 -2.12 5.19 -10.67
C TYR A 117 -1.54 6.30 -11.54
N ALA A 118 -1.21 7.47 -10.97
CA ALA A 118 -0.55 8.54 -11.71
C ALA A 118 0.86 8.12 -12.17
N LYS A 119 1.62 7.44 -11.30
CA LYS A 119 2.92 6.85 -11.66
C LYS A 119 2.78 5.76 -12.71
N LEU A 120 1.76 4.91 -12.62
CA LEU A 120 1.47 3.90 -13.65
C LEU A 120 1.16 4.55 -15.01
N LEU A 121 0.37 5.62 -15.05
CA LEU A 121 0.13 6.38 -16.29
C LEU A 121 1.41 6.96 -16.88
N LYS A 122 2.33 7.45 -16.04
CA LYS A 122 3.63 7.94 -16.49
C LYS A 122 4.44 6.82 -17.14
N LEU A 123 4.54 5.66 -16.51
CA LEU A 123 5.22 4.47 -17.07
C LEU A 123 4.63 4.06 -18.42
N GLN A 124 3.30 4.01 -18.53
CA GLN A 124 2.60 3.71 -19.78
C GLN A 124 2.93 4.69 -20.91
N ARG A 125 2.99 5.99 -20.60
CA ARG A 125 3.31 7.03 -21.60
C ARG A 125 4.77 6.93 -22.03
N THR A 126 5.69 6.73 -21.10
CA THR A 126 7.12 6.55 -21.40
C THR A 126 7.34 5.33 -22.31
N GLN A 127 6.71 4.19 -22.02
CA GLN A 127 6.80 3.01 -22.89
C GLN A 127 6.27 3.29 -24.30
N LYS A 128 5.15 4.01 -24.42
CA LYS A 128 4.60 4.37 -25.72
C LYS A 128 5.58 5.24 -26.53
N LEU A 129 6.23 6.21 -25.88
CA LEU A 129 7.23 7.08 -26.52
C LEU A 129 8.48 6.31 -26.96
N MET A 130 8.92 5.31 -26.20
CA MET A 130 10.09 4.48 -26.56
C MET A 130 9.81 3.49 -27.71
N ASN A 131 8.54 3.19 -27.96
CA ASN A 131 8.10 2.28 -29.01
C ASN A 131 7.69 3.00 -30.31
N CYS A 132 7.78 4.34 -30.33
CA CYS A 132 7.59 5.17 -31.52
C CYS A 132 8.95 5.49 -32.14
#